data_AF-A0A359MS28-F1
#
_entry.id   AF-A0A359MS28-F1
#
_cell.length_a   1.000
_cell.length_b   1.000
_cell.length_c   1.000
_cell.angle_alpha   90.00
_cell.angle_beta   90.00
_cell.angle_gamma   90.00
#
_symmetry.space_group_name_H-M   'P 1'
#
loop_
_entity.id
_entity.type
_entity.pdbx_description
1 polymer ?
#
loop_
_entity_poly.entity_id
_entity_poly.type
_entity_poly.pdbx_seq_one_letter_code
_entity_poly.pdbx_strand_id
1 'polypeptide(L)'
;MKTFNKATERNLKKLKLFVPVVDRVHGANHPEFHDVRRLFDEINRKVKEAGAEKPDLDNEFKQLREITGNYTVPGDVCESYEAVYHMLAEVDEAYRA
;
A
#
# COMPACT_ATOMS: atom_id res chain seq x y z
N MET A 1 -0.92 17.22 3.71
CA MET A 1 -0.73 16.58 5.04
C MET A 1 -2.02 16.12 5.72
N LYS A 2 -3.00 17.00 5.99
CA LYS A 2 -4.24 16.59 6.69
C LYS A 2 -4.98 15.43 5.98
N THR A 3 -5.01 15.45 4.65
CA THR A 3 -5.59 14.40 3.82
C THR A 3 -4.83 13.08 3.96
N PHE A 4 -3.51 13.12 3.81
CA PHE A 4 -2.62 11.98 4.01
C PHE A 4 -2.78 11.33 5.40
N ASN A 5 -2.79 12.11 6.47
CA ASN A 5 -2.94 11.59 7.82
C ASN A 5 -4.29 10.89 8.00
N LYS A 6 -5.39 11.48 7.49
CA LYS A 6 -6.71 10.86 7.51
C LYS A 6 -6.80 9.56 6.70
N ALA A 7 -6.14 9.49 5.55
CA ALA A 7 -6.07 8.26 4.74
C ALA A 7 -5.25 7.18 5.48
N THR A 8 -4.14 7.59 6.07
CA THR A 8 -3.26 6.74 6.88
C THR A 8 -4.00 6.13 8.07
N GLU A 9 -4.73 6.94 8.85
CA GLU A 9 -5.53 6.50 9.99
C GLU A 9 -6.62 5.48 9.60
N ARG A 10 -7.27 5.69 8.45
CA ARG A 10 -8.31 4.80 7.93
C ARG A 10 -7.75 3.45 7.47
N ASN A 11 -6.59 3.47 6.80
CA ASN A 11 -6.16 2.34 5.99
C ASN A 11 -5.00 1.54 6.59
N LEU A 12 -4.00 2.16 7.25
CA LEU A 12 -2.78 1.43 7.64
C LEU A 12 -3.03 0.25 8.57
N LYS A 13 -4.00 0.35 9.49
CA LYS A 13 -4.31 -0.75 10.41
C LYS A 13 -4.84 -1.97 9.65
N LYS A 14 -5.68 -1.77 8.63
CA LYS A 14 -6.21 -2.83 7.78
C LYS A 14 -5.14 -3.38 6.85
N LEU A 15 -4.37 -2.50 6.21
CA LEU A 15 -3.25 -2.90 5.34
C LEU A 15 -2.24 -3.79 6.08
N LYS A 16 -1.89 -3.47 7.33
CA LYS A 16 -1.04 -4.34 8.18
C LYS A 16 -1.56 -5.76 8.36
N LEU A 17 -2.88 -5.93 8.35
CA LEU A 17 -3.53 -7.24 8.50
C LEU A 17 -3.62 -7.96 7.16
N PHE A 18 -3.93 -7.22 6.08
CA PHE A 18 -4.31 -7.82 4.80
C PHE A 18 -3.10 -8.12 3.93
N VAL A 19 -2.15 -7.20 3.83
CA VAL A 19 -0.94 -7.34 3.00
C VAL A 19 -0.21 -8.67 3.25
N PRO A 20 0.14 -9.07 4.49
CA PRO A 20 0.85 -10.34 4.71
C PRO A 20 -0.02 -11.57 4.38
N VAL A 21 -1.34 -11.47 4.50
CA VAL A 21 -2.26 -12.57 4.17
C VAL A 21 -2.38 -12.73 2.66
N VAL A 22 -2.58 -11.64 1.94
CA VAL A 22 -2.67 -11.65 0.47
C VAL A 22 -1.35 -12.11 -0.13
N ASP A 23 -0.22 -11.60 0.36
CA ASP A 23 1.12 -12.04 -0.05
C ASP A 23 1.30 -13.56 0.10
N ARG A 24 0.89 -14.12 1.24
CA ARG A 24 0.99 -15.55 1.51
C ARG A 24 0.10 -16.40 0.60
N VAL A 25 -1.12 -15.94 0.29
CA VAL A 25 -2.12 -16.73 -0.43
C VAL A 25 -2.02 -16.56 -1.94
N HIS A 26 -1.72 -15.35 -2.40
CA HIS A 26 -1.68 -14.99 -3.82
C HIS A 26 -0.26 -14.82 -4.37
N GLY A 27 0.77 -14.60 -3.54
CA GLY A 27 2.12 -14.26 -4.01
C GLY A 27 2.75 -15.30 -4.95
N ALA A 28 2.37 -16.58 -4.86
CA ALA A 28 2.82 -17.59 -5.80
C ALA A 28 2.29 -17.38 -7.24
N ASN A 29 1.06 -16.89 -7.37
CA ASN A 29 0.42 -16.60 -8.66
C ASN A 29 0.65 -15.14 -9.09
N HIS A 30 0.82 -14.24 -8.11
CA HIS A 30 1.04 -12.81 -8.26
C HIS A 30 2.38 -12.44 -7.59
N PRO A 31 3.53 -12.80 -8.19
CA PRO A 31 4.85 -12.61 -7.59
C PRO A 31 5.19 -11.14 -7.34
N GLU A 32 4.57 -10.20 -8.08
CA GLU A 32 4.68 -8.76 -7.83
C GLU A 32 4.19 -8.36 -6.44
N PHE A 33 3.29 -9.16 -5.84
CA PHE A 33 2.74 -8.85 -4.53
C PHE A 33 3.77 -8.98 -3.40
N HIS A 34 4.83 -9.77 -3.60
CA HIS A 34 5.98 -9.81 -2.69
C HIS A 34 6.66 -8.42 -2.60
N ASP A 35 6.77 -7.73 -3.73
CA ASP A 35 7.30 -6.37 -3.77
C ASP A 35 6.31 -5.35 -3.21
N VAL A 36 5.00 -5.50 -3.45
CA VAL A 36 3.95 -4.70 -2.81
C VAL A 36 4.07 -4.78 -1.29
N ARG A 37 4.23 -5.99 -0.74
CA ARG A 37 4.43 -6.20 0.69
C ARG A 37 5.67 -5.50 1.20
N ARG A 38 6.82 -5.70 0.54
CA ARG A 38 8.09 -5.06 0.92
C ARG A 38 7.96 -3.54 0.95
N LEU A 39 7.39 -2.95 -0.09
CA LEU A 39 7.17 -1.50 -0.18
C LEU A 39 6.20 -0.99 0.88
N PHE A 40 5.13 -1.73 1.17
CA PHE A 40 4.22 -1.37 2.24
C PHE A 40 4.90 -1.39 3.62
N ASP A 41 5.74 -2.38 3.89
CA ASP A 41 6.48 -2.46 5.15
C ASP A 41 7.43 -1.25 5.32
N GLU A 42 8.10 -0.83 4.24
CA GLU A 42 8.93 0.38 4.21
C GLU A 42 8.11 1.66 4.44
N ILE A 43 6.97 1.82 3.74
CA ILE A 43 6.06 2.95 3.93
C ILE A 43 5.61 3.00 5.40
N ASN A 44 5.17 1.87 5.94
CA ASN A 44 4.70 1.79 7.31
C ASN A 44 5.81 2.09 8.33
N ARG A 45 7.06 1.73 8.06
CA ARG A 45 8.21 2.11 8.90
C ARG A 45 8.41 3.62 8.87
N LYS A 46 8.56 4.20 7.68
CA LYS A 46 8.79 5.64 7.49
C LYS A 46 7.66 6.51 8.07
N VAL A 47 6.41 6.10 7.92
CA VAL A 47 5.25 6.79 8.53
C VAL A 47 5.35 6.80 10.05
N LYS A 48 5.79 5.70 10.69
CA LYS A 48 5.98 5.66 12.14
C LYS A 48 7.15 6.53 12.59
N GLU A 49 8.25 6.52 11.84
CA GLU A 49 9.46 7.28 12.14
C GLU A 49 9.24 8.79 11.99
N ALA A 50 8.46 9.22 11.00
CA ALA A 50 8.15 10.64 10.78
C ALA A 50 7.27 11.25 11.88
N GLY A 51 6.45 10.45 12.57
CA GLY A 51 5.57 10.92 13.63
C GLY A 51 4.55 11.95 13.12
N ALA A 52 4.74 13.21 13.49
CA ALA A 52 3.88 14.32 13.06
C ALA A 52 4.33 14.98 11.75
N GLU A 53 5.55 14.70 11.29
CA GLU A 53 6.15 15.27 10.08
C GLU A 53 5.74 14.51 8.81
N LYS A 54 6.04 15.09 7.63
CA LYS A 54 5.83 14.38 6.36
C LYS A 54 6.89 13.28 6.21
N PRO A 55 6.52 12.00 6.08
CA PRO A 55 7.48 10.99 5.66
C PRO A 55 7.87 11.19 4.19
N ASP A 56 9.12 10.92 3.84
CA ASP A 56 9.58 10.88 2.44
C ASP A 56 9.23 9.51 1.83
N LEU A 57 8.12 9.47 1.08
CA LEU A 57 7.54 8.26 0.49
C LEU A 57 7.49 8.29 -1.04
N ASP A 58 8.11 9.30 -1.68
CA ASP A 58 7.98 9.54 -3.11
C ASP A 58 8.45 8.32 -3.93
N ASN A 59 9.55 7.71 -3.49
CA ASN A 59 10.15 6.55 -4.14
C ASN A 59 9.28 5.29 -3.96
N GLU A 60 8.75 5.04 -2.77
CA GLU A 60 7.95 3.85 -2.51
C GLU A 60 6.62 3.89 -3.26
N PHE A 61 5.94 5.04 -3.27
CA PHE A 61 4.70 5.19 -4.03
C PHE A 61 4.92 5.14 -5.54
N LYS A 62 6.04 5.66 -6.03
CA LYS A 62 6.41 5.50 -7.44
C LYS A 62 6.56 4.03 -7.82
N GLN A 63 7.32 3.27 -7.05
CA GLN A 63 7.49 1.83 -7.30
C GLN A 63 6.17 1.07 -7.18
N LEU A 64 5.33 1.38 -6.19
CA LEU A 64 4.01 0.76 -6.07
C LEU A 64 3.17 0.97 -7.34
N ARG A 65 3.09 2.19 -7.86
CA ARG A 65 2.37 2.46 -9.12
C ARG A 65 2.95 1.69 -10.31
N GLU A 66 4.27 1.57 -10.40
CA GLU A 66 4.94 0.84 -11.48
C GLU A 66 4.63 -0.67 -11.44
N ILE A 67 4.80 -1.32 -10.29
CA ILE A 67 4.62 -2.78 -10.18
C ILE A 67 3.16 -3.22 -10.20
N THR A 68 2.24 -2.34 -9.78
CA THR A 68 0.80 -2.65 -9.71
C THR A 68 0.02 -2.16 -10.94
N GLY A 69 0.68 -1.51 -11.90
CA GLY A 69 -0.01 -0.88 -13.03
C GLY A 69 -1.00 0.20 -12.55
N ASN A 70 -0.56 1.09 -11.66
CA ASN A 70 -1.39 2.07 -10.95
C ASN A 70 -2.56 1.44 -10.18
N TYR A 71 -2.26 0.41 -9.36
CA TYR A 71 -3.24 -0.30 -8.53
C TYR A 71 -4.35 -0.97 -9.33
N THR A 72 -4.06 -1.40 -10.57
CA THR A 72 -5.02 -2.15 -11.39
C THR A 72 -5.22 -3.54 -10.79
N VAL A 73 -6.47 -3.88 -10.48
CA VAL A 73 -6.83 -5.16 -9.87
C VAL A 73 -6.91 -6.25 -10.94
N PRO A 74 -6.17 -7.38 -10.81
CA PRO A 74 -6.28 -8.50 -11.74
C PRO A 74 -7.67 -9.16 -11.70
N GLY A 75 -8.06 -9.86 -12.77
CA GLY A 75 -9.38 -10.51 -12.87
C GLY A 75 -9.52 -11.81 -12.08
N ASP A 76 -8.42 -12.37 -11.58
CA ASP A 76 -8.31 -13.69 -10.96
C ASP A 76 -7.95 -13.65 -9.45
N VAL A 77 -8.13 -12.49 -8.81
CA VAL A 77 -7.87 -12.29 -7.38
C VAL A 77 -9.16 -12.20 -6.54
N CYS A 78 -9.02 -12.32 -5.22
CA CYS A 78 -10.13 -12.19 -4.29
C CYS A 78 -10.34 -10.74 -3.81
N GLU A 79 -11.48 -10.49 -3.15
CA GLU A 79 -11.87 -9.19 -2.57
C GLU A 79 -10.82 -8.62 -1.61
N SER A 80 -10.05 -9.46 -0.91
CA SER A 80 -8.99 -8.99 0.00
C SER A 80 -7.80 -8.39 -0.75
N TYR A 81 -7.45 -8.92 -1.92
CA TYR A 81 -6.41 -8.36 -2.78
C TYR A 81 -6.88 -7.00 -3.33
N GLU A 82 -8.10 -6.97 -3.86
CA GLU A 82 -8.73 -5.73 -4.34
C GLU A 82 -8.74 -4.64 -3.25
N ALA A 83 -9.15 -5.00 -2.02
CA ALA A 83 -9.17 -4.06 -0.91
C ALA A 83 -7.77 -3.50 -0.58
N VAL A 84 -6.70 -4.31 -0.69
CA VAL A 84 -5.34 -3.81 -0.49
C VAL A 84 -5.00 -2.75 -1.54
N TYR A 85 -5.30 -2.99 -2.82
CA TYR A 85 -4.97 -2.06 -3.90
C TYR A 85 -5.74 -0.74 -3.76
N HIS A 86 -7.05 -0.80 -3.47
CA HIS A 86 -7.85 0.41 -3.22
C HIS A 86 -7.34 1.22 -2.02
N MET A 87 -7.00 0.54 -0.91
CA MET A 87 -6.47 1.22 0.27
C MET A 87 -5.09 1.84 0.03
N LEU A 88 -4.21 1.17 -0.74
CA LEU A 88 -2.90 1.72 -1.11
C LEU A 88 -3.06 2.93 -2.05
N ALA A 89 -3.97 2.85 -3.02
CA ALA A 89 -4.28 3.94 -3.93
C ALA A 89 -4.78 5.19 -3.18
N GLU A 90 -5.73 5.02 -2.25
CA GLU A 90 -6.25 6.14 -1.44
C GLU A 90 -5.12 6.84 -0.65
N VAL A 91 -4.18 6.07 -0.10
CA VAL A 91 -3.05 6.62 0.65
C VAL A 91 -2.06 7.35 -0.28
N ASP A 92 -1.75 6.79 -1.46
CA ASP A 92 -0.89 7.44 -2.46
C ASP A 92 -1.50 8.76 -2.98
N GLU A 93 -2.76 8.74 -3.37
CA GLU A 93 -3.49 9.94 -3.81
C GLU A 93 -3.48 11.02 -2.73
N ALA A 94 -3.77 10.64 -1.48
CA ALA A 94 -3.77 11.56 -0.35
C ALA A 94 -2.37 12.10 -0.01
N TYR A 95 -1.31 11.35 -0.32
CA TYR A 95 0.08 11.76 -0.11
C TYR A 95 0.54 12.80 -1.15
N ARG A 96 0.03 12.69 -2.37
CA ARG A 96 0.32 13.59 -3.50
C ARG A 96 -0.51 14.87 -3.51
N ALA A 97 -1.60 14.93 -2.76
CA ALA A 97 -2.48 16.09 -2.60
C ALA A 97 -1.97 17.11 -1.57
#